data_AF-A0A950QME0-F1
#
_entry.id   AF-A0A950QME0-F1
#
_cell.length_a   1.000
_cell.length_b   1.000
_cell.length_c   1.000
_cell.angle_alpha   90.00
_cell.angle_beta   90.00
_cell.angle_gamma   90.00
#
_symmetry.space_group_name_H-M   'P 1'
#
loop_
_entity.id
_entity.type
_entity.pdbx_description
1 polymer ?
#
loop_
_entity_poly.entity_id
_entity_poly.type
_entity_poly.pdbx_seq_one_letter_code
_entity_poly.pdbx_strand_id
1 'polypeptide(L)' 'AGFAAIIFGHSHQPLIEWKKDVLLFNPGSAGPRRFRLPVTVGKLEVKEGKLHPEIVELQMK' A
#
# COMPACT_ATOMS: atom_id res chain seq x y z
N ALA A 1 -6.25 21.12 2.87
CA ALA A 1 -6.93 20.08 2.07
C ALA A 1 -7.16 18.87 2.98
N GLY A 2 -8.41 18.40 3.10
CA GLY A 2 -8.76 17.24 3.93
C GLY A 2 -8.74 15.97 3.09
N PHE A 3 -7.73 15.13 3.30
CA PHE A 3 -7.63 13.81 2.70
C PHE A 3 -7.33 12.80 3.80
N ALA A 4 -7.95 11.61 3.71
CA ALA A 4 -7.73 10.53 4.67
C ALA A 4 -6.55 9.62 4.27
N ALA A 5 -6.08 9.69 3.01
CA ALA A 5 -4.96 8.89 2.53
C ALA A 5 -4.14 9.58 1.43
N ILE A 6 -2.87 9.23 1.34
CA ILE A 6 -1.94 9.51 0.26
C ILE A 6 -1.49 8.16 -0.31
N ILE A 7 -1.84 7.89 -1.57
CA ILE A 7 -1.38 6.70 -2.29
C ILE A 7 -0.18 7.10 -3.15
N PHE A 8 0.94 6.41 -2.98
CA PHE A 8 2.18 6.72 -3.68
C PHE A 8 2.94 5.45 -4.08
N GLY A 9 3.95 5.60 -4.93
CA GLY A 9 4.68 4.46 -5.50
C GLY A 9 6.11 4.82 -5.88
N HIS A 10 6.55 4.35 -7.05
CA HIS A 10 7.91 4.50 -7.62
C HIS A 10 9.01 3.67 -6.93
N SER A 11 9.05 3.61 -5.60
CA SER A 11 10.09 2.86 -4.87
C SER A 11 9.94 1.33 -4.93
N HIS A 12 8.77 0.83 -5.31
CA HIS A 12 8.35 -0.58 -5.18
C HIS A 12 8.34 -1.11 -3.72
N GLN A 13 8.64 -0.27 -2.72
CA GLN A 13 8.66 -0.63 -1.30
C GLN A 13 7.25 -0.54 -0.73
N PRO A 14 6.59 -1.65 -0.37
CA PRO A 14 5.27 -1.58 0.24
C PRO A 14 5.35 -0.86 1.60
N LEU A 15 4.36 -0.02 1.89
CA LEU A 15 4.25 0.76 3.13
C LEU A 15 2.79 0.96 3.54
N ILE A 16 2.51 0.73 4.82
CA ILE A 16 1.31 1.22 5.52
C ILE A 16 1.83 2.02 6.72
N GLU A 17 1.61 3.33 6.70
CA GLU A 17 2.00 4.19 7.82
C GLU A 17 0.89 5.21 8.08
N TRP A 18 0.52 5.41 9.34
CA TRP A 18 -0.42 6.45 9.72
C TRP A 18 0.35 7.65 10.28
N LYS A 19 0.16 8.83 9.67
CA LYS A 19 0.62 10.11 10.22
C LYS A 19 -0.59 10.93 10.63
N LYS A 20 -0.83 11.02 11.93
CA LYS A 20 -2.09 11.52 12.48
C LYS A 20 -3.24 10.71 11.88
N ASP A 21 -4.23 11.37 11.28
CA ASP A 21 -5.40 10.73 10.67
C ASP A 21 -5.26 10.51 9.16
N VAL A 22 -4.03 10.65 8.63
CA VAL A 22 -3.74 10.42 7.21
C VAL A 22 -2.95 9.14 7.04
N LEU A 23 -3.50 8.23 6.23
CA LEU A 23 -2.82 7.02 5.79
C LEU A 23 -1.81 7.34 4.66
N LEU A 24 -0.54 7.00 4.86
CA LEU A 24 0.46 6.92 3.80
C LEU A 24 0.49 5.48 3.32
N PHE A 25 0.14 5.25 2.05
CA PHE A 25 0.00 3.93 1.48
C PHE A 25 0.83 3.77 0.20
N ASN A 26 1.77 2.84 0.24
CA ASN A 26 2.48 2.36 -0.94
C ASN A 26 2.13 0.88 -1.16
N PRO A 27 1.48 0.51 -2.28
CA PRO A 27 1.08 -0.86 -2.55
C PRO A 27 2.27 -1.78 -2.90
N GLY A 28 3.46 -1.22 -3.11
CA GLY A 28 4.62 -1.93 -3.64
C GLY A 28 4.46 -2.19 -5.14
N SER A 29 4.66 -3.43 -5.58
CA SER A 29 4.75 -3.77 -7.01
C SER A 29 4.16 -5.15 -7.32
N ALA A 30 3.12 -5.19 -8.16
CA ALA A 30 2.51 -6.43 -8.65
C ALA A 30 3.20 -6.99 -9.91
N GLY A 31 4.17 -6.27 -10.48
CA GLY A 31 4.98 -6.72 -11.61
C GLY A 31 6.19 -7.59 -11.18
N PRO A 32 7.08 -7.93 -12.14
CA PRO A 32 8.29 -8.72 -11.84
C PRO A 32 9.09 -8.16 -10.67
N ARG A 33 9.74 -9.05 -9.91
CA ARG A 33 10.52 -8.67 -8.73
C ARG A 33 11.52 -7.57 -9.09
N ARG A 34 11.46 -6.46 -8.35
CA ARG A 34 12.42 -5.36 -8.44
C ARG A 34 13.25 -5.35 -7.16
N PHE A 35 14.56 -5.25 -7.32
CA PHE A 35 15.52 -5.27 -6.19
C PHE A 35 15.38 -6.56 -5.36
N ARG A 36 15.45 -6.46 -4.03
CA ARG A 36 15.20 -7.54 -3.06
C ARG A 36 13.80 -7.45 -2.43
N LEU A 37 12.90 -6.68 -3.02
CA LEU A 37 11.59 -6.41 -2.44
C LEU A 37 10.59 -7.54 -2.75
N PRO A 38 9.58 -7.75 -1.91
CA PRO A 38 8.48 -8.68 -2.21
C PRO A 38 7.65 -8.17 -3.39
N VAL A 39 7.03 -9.09 -4.11
CA VAL A 39 6.00 -8.75 -5.11
C VAL A 39 4.70 -8.63 -4.35
N THR A 40 4.07 -7.46 -4.40
CA THR A 40 2.91 -7.15 -3.55
C THR A 40 1.82 -6.42 -4.30
N VAL A 41 0.60 -6.53 -3.79
CA VAL A 41 -0.53 -5.65 -4.10
C VAL A 41 -1.03 -5.04 -2.80
N GLY A 42 -1.36 -3.76 -2.85
CA GLY A 42 -2.07 -3.09 -1.77
C GLY A 42 -3.58 -3.25 -1.92
N LYS A 43 -4.27 -3.66 -0.85
CA LYS A 43 -5.72 -3.66 -0.74
C LYS A 43 -6.13 -2.56 0.26
N LEU A 44 -7.01 -1.66 -0.16
CA LEU A 44 -7.55 -0.61 0.70
C LEU A 44 -9.06 -0.73 0.73
N GLU A 45 -9.60 -1.29 1.81
CA GLU A 45 -11.04 -1.36 2.01
C GLU A 45 -11.53 -0.11 2.74
N VAL A 46 -12.65 0.46 2.26
CA VAL A 46 -13.32 1.58 2.89
C VAL A 46 -14.64 1.07 3.45
N LYS A 47 -14.76 0.99 4.77
CA LYS A 47 -15.93 0.48 5.47
C LYS A 47 -16.31 1.40 6.61
N GLU A 48 -17.58 1.80 6.67
CA GLU A 48 -18.10 2.68 7.74
C GLU A 48 -17.29 3.98 7.90
N GLY A 49 -16.81 4.55 6.78
CA GLY A 49 -15.99 5.76 6.78
C GLY A 49 -14.54 5.57 7.27
N LYS A 50 -14.12 4.33 7.54
CA LYS A 50 -12.75 3.99 7.98
C LYS A 50 -11.99 3.29 6.87
N LEU A 51 -10.68 3.50 6.86
CA LEU A 51 -9.75 2.86 5.94
C LEU A 51 -9.14 1.61 6.59
N HIS A 52 -9.16 0.51 5.87
CA HIS A 52 -8.57 -0.76 6.25
C HIS A 52 -7.53 -1.16 5.19
N PRO A 53 -6.27 -0.70 5.35
CA PRO A 53 -5.19 -1.04 4.43
C PRO A 53 -4.59 -2.41 4.74
N GLU A 54 -4.21 -3.13 3.69
CA GLU A 54 -3.50 -4.40 3.75
C GLU A 54 -2.48 -4.46 2.60
N ILE A 55 -1.32 -5.05 2.86
CA ILE A 55 -0.35 -5.43 1.83
C ILE A 55 -0.42 -6.95 1.69
N VAL A 56 -0.74 -7.41 0.48
CA VAL A 56 -0.78 -8.83 0.14
C VAL A 56 0.46 -9.16 -0.68
N GLU A 57 1.30 -10.06 -0.17
CA GLU A 57 2.42 -10.61 -0.93
C GLU A 57 1.93 -11.66 -1.92
N LEU A 58 2.33 -11.51 -3.17
CA LEU A 58 1.98 -12.42 -4.25
C LEU A 58 3.03 -13.52 -4.36
N GLN A 59 2.59 -14.77 -4.23
CA GLN A 59 3.43 -15.91 -4.55
C GLN A 59 3.55 -16.03 -6.06
N MET A 60 4.74 -15.73 -6.57
CA MET A 60 5.08 -15.97 -7.96
C MET A 60 5.37 -17.46 -8.13
N LYS A 61 4.66 -18.12 -9.04
CA LYS A 61 4.94 -19.51 -9.47
C LYS A 61 6.17 -19.57 -10.36
#